data_AF-A0A662HY88-F1
#
_entry.id   AF-A0A662HY88-F1
#
_cell.length_a   1.000
_cell.length_b   1.000
_cell.length_c   1.000
_cell.angle_alpha   90.00
_cell.angle_beta   90.00
_cell.angle_gamma   90.00
#
_symmetry.space_group_name_H-M   'P 1'
#
loop_
_entity.id
_entity.type
_entity.pdbx_description
1 polymer ?
#
loop_
_entity_poly.entity_id
_entity_poly.type
_entity_poly.pdbx_seq_one_letter_code
_entity_poly.pdbx_strand_id
1 'polypeptide(L)'
;MAFRDREVSSALSRYIRAAKGEVPAQFVLASRLKAPSGLAGEDEWAEHKALIGELKDLMRAVDSGSPLPEKPEFSLLDLKVKLARRLAKSCALCERRCGVNRLSGEIGACGASSTPRVASAFIHMGEEPPITPSGTVFFSGCNFRCVFCQNWDISQRPDSGRETSVEELAALFEALRGRGARNVNLVGGEPTPNPPWILEAFTLM
;
A
#
# COMPACT_ATOMS: atom_id res chain seq x y z
N MET A 1 24.12 -9.88 -4.33
CA MET A 1 24.93 -9.72 -3.10
C MET A 1 24.10 -10.05 -1.87
N ALA A 2 22.92 -9.45 -1.62
CA ALA A 2 22.03 -9.89 -0.53
C ALA A 2 21.18 -11.14 -0.85
N PHE A 3 20.58 -11.23 -2.04
CA PHE A 3 19.73 -12.39 -2.43
C PHE A 3 20.47 -13.74 -2.52
N ARG A 4 21.81 -13.74 -2.47
CA ARG A 4 22.64 -14.96 -2.46
C ARG A 4 23.02 -15.38 -1.04
N ASP A 5 22.78 -14.53 -0.06
CA ASP A 5 23.01 -14.87 1.33
C ASP A 5 22.00 -15.95 1.78
N ARG A 6 22.49 -16.96 2.51
CA ARG A 6 21.68 -18.14 2.88
C ARG A 6 20.57 -17.78 3.87
N GLU A 7 20.85 -16.89 4.81
CA GLU A 7 19.88 -16.48 5.82
C GLU A 7 18.79 -15.62 5.18
N VAL A 8 19.20 -14.64 4.36
CA VAL A 8 18.27 -13.77 3.61
C VAL A 8 17.39 -14.59 2.67
N SER A 9 17.98 -15.51 1.91
CA SER A 9 17.24 -16.34 0.96
C SER A 9 16.26 -17.30 1.63
N SER A 10 16.58 -17.78 2.84
CA SER A 10 15.68 -18.59 3.65
C SER A 10 14.52 -17.74 4.21
N ALA A 11 14.83 -16.62 4.87
CA ALA A 11 13.84 -15.80 5.57
C ALA A 11 12.90 -15.03 4.63
N LEU A 12 13.41 -14.55 3.48
CA LEU A 12 12.68 -13.71 2.53
C LEU A 12 12.47 -14.40 1.19
N SER A 13 12.42 -15.74 1.17
CA SER A 13 12.33 -16.55 -0.04
C SER A 13 11.24 -16.07 -1.02
N ARG A 14 10.00 -15.92 -0.54
CA ARG A 14 8.88 -15.44 -1.37
C ARG A 14 9.09 -14.01 -1.87
N TYR A 15 9.58 -13.12 -1.02
CA TYR A 15 9.87 -11.74 -1.40
C TYR A 15 10.90 -11.68 -2.54
N ILE A 16 11.96 -12.49 -2.46
CA ILE A 16 12.99 -12.58 -3.51
C ILE A 16 12.39 -13.08 -4.82
N ARG A 17 11.56 -14.13 -4.77
CA ARG A 17 10.85 -14.65 -5.94
C ARG A 17 9.96 -13.58 -6.57
N ALA A 18 9.21 -12.84 -5.76
CA ALA A 18 8.36 -11.75 -6.23
C ALA A 18 9.17 -10.61 -6.86
N ALA A 19 10.28 -10.19 -6.24
CA ALA A 19 11.18 -9.16 -6.77
C ALA A 19 11.83 -9.56 -8.10
N LYS A 20 11.97 -10.86 -8.37
CA LYS A 20 12.44 -11.40 -9.66
C LYS A 20 11.32 -11.65 -10.68
N GLY A 21 10.06 -11.42 -10.31
CA GLY A 21 8.90 -11.70 -11.17
C GLY A 21 8.54 -13.18 -11.29
N GLU A 22 9.08 -14.05 -10.44
CA GLU A 22 8.81 -15.50 -10.46
C GLU A 22 7.46 -15.86 -9.82
N VAL A 23 6.94 -15.01 -8.94
CA VAL A 23 5.61 -15.14 -8.32
C VAL A 23 4.92 -13.77 -8.25
N PRO A 24 3.58 -13.71 -8.27
CA PRO A 24 2.86 -12.44 -8.17
C PRO A 24 3.00 -11.79 -6.79
N ALA A 25 2.90 -10.46 -6.77
CA ALA A 25 2.74 -9.67 -5.57
C ALA A 25 1.41 -9.99 -4.87
N GLN A 26 1.33 -9.75 -3.55
CA GLN A 26 0.14 -10.12 -2.78
C GLN A 26 -1.12 -9.34 -3.18
N PHE A 27 -1.00 -8.08 -3.60
CA PHE A 27 -2.17 -7.32 -4.08
C PHE A 27 -2.75 -7.92 -5.37
N VAL A 28 -1.90 -8.49 -6.23
CA VAL A 28 -2.34 -9.21 -7.44
C VAL A 28 -3.08 -10.49 -7.07
N LEU A 29 -2.68 -11.19 -6.00
CA LEU A 29 -3.42 -12.35 -5.48
C LEU A 29 -4.75 -11.93 -4.84
N ALA A 30 -4.74 -10.85 -4.05
CA ALA A 30 -5.93 -10.30 -3.42
C ALA A 30 -6.97 -9.84 -4.46
N SER A 31 -6.52 -9.38 -5.64
CA SER A 31 -7.43 -9.02 -6.73
C SER A 31 -8.05 -10.23 -7.46
N ARG A 32 -7.70 -11.47 -7.09
CA ARG A 32 -8.28 -12.71 -7.66
C ARG A 32 -9.28 -13.41 -6.75
N LEU A 33 -9.30 -13.09 -5.47
CA LEU A 33 -10.26 -13.67 -4.54
C LEU A 33 -11.58 -12.93 -4.64
N LYS A 34 -12.64 -13.62 -5.06
CA LYS A 34 -13.99 -13.06 -5.14
C LYS A 34 -14.48 -12.67 -3.76
N ALA A 35 -15.05 -11.47 -3.66
CA ALA A 35 -15.73 -10.99 -2.45
C ALA A 35 -17.19 -10.64 -2.78
N PRO A 36 -18.12 -10.75 -1.82
CA PRO A 36 -19.49 -10.27 -1.97
C PRO A 36 -19.53 -8.73 -1.94
N SER A 37 -20.10 -8.12 -2.99
CA SER A 37 -20.19 -6.65 -3.13
C SER A 37 -21.26 -6.01 -2.23
N GLY A 38 -22.29 -6.77 -1.86
CA GLY A 38 -23.49 -6.28 -1.15
C GLY A 38 -23.39 -6.20 0.38
N LEU A 39 -22.24 -6.50 0.99
CA LEU A 39 -22.10 -6.44 2.45
C LEU A 39 -22.00 -5.00 2.98
N ALA A 40 -22.35 -4.80 4.26
CA ALA A 40 -22.22 -3.52 4.95
C ALA A 40 -21.89 -3.70 6.45
N GLY A 41 -21.00 -2.86 6.98
CA GLY A 41 -20.76 -2.80 8.42
C GLY A 41 -19.85 -3.90 8.92
N GLU A 42 -20.20 -4.53 10.05
CA GLU A 42 -19.40 -5.61 10.65
C GLU A 42 -19.22 -6.81 9.71
N ASP A 43 -20.21 -7.07 8.85
CA ASP A 43 -20.15 -8.15 7.87
C ASP A 43 -18.97 -7.97 6.89
N GLU A 44 -18.62 -6.72 6.53
CA GLU A 44 -17.50 -6.44 5.63
C GLU A 44 -16.14 -6.80 6.27
N TRP A 45 -16.00 -6.60 7.59
CA TRP A 45 -14.77 -6.95 8.32
C TRP A 45 -14.67 -8.44 8.59
N ALA A 46 -15.80 -9.10 8.89
CA ALA A 46 -15.86 -10.55 9.04
C ALA A 46 -15.45 -11.25 7.73
N GLU A 47 -16.00 -10.79 6.61
CA GLU A 47 -15.67 -11.28 5.28
C GLU A 47 -14.20 -11.03 4.93
N HIS A 48 -13.69 -9.82 5.16
CA HIS A 48 -12.27 -9.51 4.96
C HIS A 48 -11.37 -10.49 5.73
N LYS A 49 -11.69 -10.78 7.00
CA LYS A 49 -10.91 -11.71 7.82
C LYS A 49 -10.95 -13.14 7.26
N ALA A 50 -12.10 -13.60 6.77
CA ALA A 50 -12.24 -14.90 6.13
C ALA A 50 -11.37 -14.99 4.86
N LEU A 51 -11.50 -14.00 3.97
CA LEU A 51 -10.75 -13.92 2.71
C LEU A 51 -9.24 -13.75 2.92
N ILE A 52 -8.79 -13.18 4.04
CA ILE A 52 -7.36 -13.17 4.40
C ILE A 52 -6.84 -14.57 4.71
N GLY A 53 -7.68 -15.46 5.24
CA GLY A 53 -7.37 -16.89 5.35
C GLY A 53 -7.18 -17.51 3.97
N GLU A 54 -8.16 -17.35 3.09
CA GLU A 54 -8.13 -17.87 1.71
C GLU A 54 -6.97 -17.31 0.89
N LEU A 55 -6.55 -16.06 1.13
CA LEU A 55 -5.41 -15.45 0.46
C LEU A 55 -4.12 -16.23 0.73
N LYS A 56 -3.95 -16.77 1.93
CA LYS A 56 -2.78 -17.60 2.26
C LYS A 56 -2.81 -18.93 1.51
N ASP A 57 -3.99 -19.50 1.32
CA ASP A 57 -4.18 -20.75 0.58
C ASP A 57 -3.92 -20.54 -0.91
N LEU A 58 -4.50 -19.50 -1.50
CA LEU A 58 -4.24 -19.10 -2.88
C LEU A 58 -2.75 -18.81 -3.10
N MET A 59 -2.12 -18.08 -2.18
CA MET A 59 -0.70 -17.78 -2.24
C MET A 59 0.14 -19.06 -2.27
N ARG A 60 -0.14 -20.05 -1.40
CA ARG A 60 0.54 -21.34 -1.41
C ARG A 60 0.34 -22.09 -2.73
N ALA A 61 -0.89 -22.13 -3.23
CA ALA A 61 -1.24 -22.83 -4.47
C ALA A 61 -0.55 -22.23 -5.71
N VAL A 62 -0.56 -20.90 -5.83
CA VAL A 62 0.10 -20.18 -6.95
C VAL A 62 1.62 -20.29 -6.84
N ASP A 63 2.17 -20.14 -5.63
CA ASP A 63 3.61 -20.26 -5.42
C ASP A 63 4.14 -21.68 -5.73
N SER A 64 3.26 -22.70 -5.69
CA SER A 64 3.55 -24.09 -6.08
C SER A 64 3.20 -24.41 -7.54
N GLY A 65 2.81 -23.43 -8.35
CA GLY A 65 2.60 -23.58 -9.79
C GLY A 65 1.15 -23.69 -10.25
N SER A 66 0.17 -23.52 -9.36
CA SER A 66 -1.24 -23.42 -9.79
C SER A 66 -1.45 -22.14 -10.61
N PRO A 67 -2.31 -22.16 -11.65
CA PRO A 67 -2.60 -20.98 -12.43
C PRO A 67 -3.23 -19.90 -11.56
N LEU A 68 -2.96 -18.64 -11.91
CA LEU A 68 -3.62 -17.50 -11.27
C LEU A 68 -5.10 -17.48 -11.68
N PRO A 69 -6.07 -17.41 -10.74
CA PRO A 69 -7.47 -17.33 -11.09
C PRO A 69 -7.80 -16.06 -11.89
N GLU A 70 -8.91 -16.09 -12.63
CA GLU A 70 -9.42 -14.91 -13.34
C GLU A 70 -9.80 -13.78 -12.37
N LYS A 71 -9.79 -12.53 -12.86
CA LYS A 71 -10.22 -11.38 -12.06
C LYS A 71 -11.75 -11.44 -11.89
N PRO A 72 -12.30 -11.54 -10.67
CA PRO A 72 -13.72 -11.38 -10.46
C PRO A 72 -14.13 -9.91 -10.63
N GLU A 73 -15.43 -9.64 -10.74
CA GLU A 73 -15.99 -8.28 -10.79
C GLU A 73 -15.72 -7.50 -9.49
N PHE A 74 -15.76 -8.19 -8.35
CA PHE A 74 -15.45 -7.61 -7.04
C PHE A 74 -14.59 -8.59 -6.23
N SER A 75 -13.44 -8.11 -5.80
CA SER A 75 -12.39 -8.91 -5.16
C SER A 75 -12.11 -8.52 -3.71
N LEU A 76 -11.26 -9.29 -3.01
CA LEU A 76 -10.72 -8.92 -1.72
C LEU A 76 -9.97 -7.57 -1.77
N LEU A 77 -9.29 -7.25 -2.88
CA LEU A 77 -8.64 -5.95 -3.03
C LEU A 77 -9.68 -4.82 -3.07
N ASP A 78 -10.79 -5.01 -3.79
CA ASP A 78 -11.88 -4.03 -3.86
C ASP A 78 -12.58 -3.86 -2.51
N LEU A 79 -12.79 -4.95 -1.77
CA LEU A 79 -13.29 -4.91 -0.40
C LEU A 79 -12.36 -4.11 0.52
N LYS A 80 -11.03 -4.28 0.39
CA LYS A 80 -10.05 -3.49 1.15
C LYS A 80 -10.12 -2.00 0.81
N VAL A 81 -10.29 -1.64 -0.46
CA VAL A 81 -10.50 -0.24 -0.88
C VAL A 81 -11.78 0.32 -0.25
N LYS A 82 -12.90 -0.41 -0.33
CA LYS A 82 -14.18 -0.02 0.26
C LYS A 82 -14.06 0.24 1.77
N LEU A 83 -13.45 -0.69 2.51
CA LEU A 83 -13.20 -0.56 3.94
C LEU A 83 -12.29 0.64 4.27
N ALA A 84 -11.20 0.83 3.52
CA ALA A 84 -10.29 1.95 3.72
C ALA A 84 -10.96 3.31 3.46
N ARG A 85 -11.79 3.43 2.41
CA ARG A 85 -12.57 4.66 2.15
C ARG A 85 -13.62 4.90 3.24
N ARG A 86 -14.25 3.85 3.76
CA ARG A 86 -15.17 3.97 4.91
C ARG A 86 -14.44 4.51 6.15
N LEU A 87 -13.24 4.00 6.43
CA LEU A 87 -12.38 4.53 7.49
C LEU A 87 -11.99 5.99 7.25
N ALA A 88 -11.84 6.43 6.00
CA ALA A 88 -11.55 7.82 5.66
C ALA A 88 -12.76 8.77 5.79
N LYS A 89 -13.98 8.26 5.58
CA LYS A 89 -15.24 9.02 5.67
C LYS A 89 -15.57 9.48 7.10
N SER A 90 -15.18 8.69 8.09
CA SER A 90 -15.19 9.05 9.51
C SER A 90 -13.81 8.72 10.06
N CYS A 91 -12.85 9.60 9.79
CA CYS A 91 -11.42 9.31 9.79
C CYS A 91 -10.95 8.54 11.04
N ALA A 92 -10.67 7.26 10.85
CA ALA A 92 -10.11 6.33 11.83
C ALA A 92 -8.87 5.58 11.28
N LEU A 93 -8.19 6.17 10.28
CA LEU A 93 -7.01 5.60 9.62
C LEU A 93 -5.78 5.52 10.53
N CYS A 94 -5.73 6.32 11.59
CA CYS A 94 -4.67 6.30 12.58
C CYS A 94 -5.23 6.46 14.00
N GLU A 95 -4.38 6.27 15.02
CA GLU A 95 -4.80 6.27 16.42
C GLU A 95 -5.38 7.60 16.93
N ARG A 96 -5.23 8.70 16.18
CA ARG A 96 -5.91 9.95 16.53
C ARG A 96 -7.42 9.87 16.35
N ARG A 97 -7.92 8.98 15.49
CA ARG A 97 -9.36 8.74 15.22
C ARG A 97 -10.17 10.04 15.14
N CYS A 98 -9.66 11.01 14.38
CA CYS A 98 -10.16 12.39 14.40
C CYS A 98 -11.59 12.58 13.86
N GLY A 99 -12.19 11.56 13.24
CA GLY A 99 -13.61 11.57 12.84
C GLY A 99 -13.95 12.46 11.65
N VAL A 100 -13.03 13.31 11.19
CA VAL A 100 -13.23 14.17 10.02
C VAL A 100 -13.55 13.34 8.77
N ASN A 101 -14.34 13.91 7.87
CA ASN A 101 -14.66 13.27 6.60
C ASN A 101 -13.66 13.69 5.52
N ARG A 102 -12.62 12.87 5.35
CA ARG A 102 -11.60 13.11 4.32
C ARG A 102 -12.14 12.99 2.90
N LEU A 103 -13.28 12.32 2.70
CA LEU A 103 -13.90 12.21 1.37
C LEU A 103 -14.67 13.48 0.98
N SER A 104 -15.04 14.33 1.94
CA SER A 104 -15.62 15.66 1.69
C SER A 104 -14.59 16.79 1.75
N GLY A 105 -13.30 16.47 1.80
CA GLY A 105 -12.22 17.46 1.83
C GLY A 105 -11.86 17.98 3.23
N GLU A 106 -12.45 17.45 4.30
CA GLU A 106 -12.06 17.85 5.66
C GLU A 106 -10.64 17.36 6.00
N ILE A 107 -9.91 18.18 6.75
CA ILE A 107 -8.50 17.93 7.10
C ILE A 107 -8.39 17.65 8.59
N GLY A 108 -7.82 16.50 8.93
CA GLY A 108 -7.56 16.11 10.31
C GLY A 108 -6.21 16.63 10.81
N ALA A 109 -5.85 16.28 12.05
CA ALA A 109 -4.59 16.69 12.67
C ALA A 109 -3.32 16.26 11.89
N CYS A 110 -3.41 15.26 11.01
CA CYS A 110 -2.27 14.85 10.17
C CYS A 110 -2.00 15.78 8.99
N GLY A 111 -2.94 16.66 8.63
CA GLY A 111 -2.84 17.57 7.48
C GLY A 111 -3.10 16.93 6.12
N ALA A 112 -3.19 15.59 6.03
CA ALA A 112 -3.40 14.90 4.76
C ALA A 112 -4.83 15.11 4.22
N SER A 113 -4.94 15.48 2.95
CA SER A 113 -6.20 15.87 2.27
C SER A 113 -6.97 14.67 1.67
N SER A 114 -8.01 14.93 0.88
CA SER A 114 -8.73 13.92 0.09
C SER A 114 -7.93 13.36 -1.10
N THR A 115 -6.80 13.98 -1.43
CA THR A 115 -5.88 13.58 -2.48
C THR A 115 -4.48 13.43 -1.87
N PRO A 116 -3.79 12.29 -2.09
CA PRO A 116 -2.42 12.12 -1.62
C PRO A 116 -1.50 13.19 -2.20
N ARG A 117 -0.51 13.62 -1.41
CA ARG A 117 0.58 14.48 -1.87
C ARG A 117 1.87 13.70 -1.80
N VAL A 118 2.58 13.60 -2.93
CA VAL A 118 3.89 12.96 -3.02
C VAL A 118 4.96 14.05 -2.99
N ALA A 119 5.77 14.05 -1.93
CA ALA A 119 6.90 14.97 -1.78
C ALA A 119 8.08 14.57 -2.66
N SER A 120 8.41 13.28 -2.72
CA SER A 120 9.49 12.77 -3.55
C SER A 120 9.29 11.30 -3.89
N ALA A 121 9.85 10.87 -5.02
CA ALA A 121 9.86 9.48 -5.43
C ALA A 121 11.14 9.16 -6.22
N PHE A 122 11.90 8.16 -5.77
CA PHE A 122 13.22 7.86 -6.31
C PHE A 122 13.67 6.41 -6.04
N ILE A 123 14.75 5.99 -6.70
CA ILE A 123 15.42 4.72 -6.37
C ILE A 123 16.34 4.96 -5.18
N HIS A 124 15.95 4.45 -4.02
CA HIS A 124 16.69 4.55 -2.79
C HIS A 124 17.68 3.38 -2.66
N MET A 125 18.96 3.74 -2.52
CA MET A 125 20.08 2.80 -2.34
C MET A 125 20.52 2.65 -0.89
N GLY A 126 19.89 3.39 0.04
CA GLY A 126 20.24 3.43 1.45
C GLY A 126 19.40 2.54 2.36
N GLU A 127 18.47 1.75 1.80
CA GLU A 127 17.70 0.75 2.57
C GLU A 127 18.56 -0.49 2.87
N GLU A 128 18.03 -1.40 3.70
CA GLU A 128 18.71 -2.65 4.01
C GLU A 128 19.05 -3.47 2.74
N PRO A 129 20.19 -4.18 2.71
CA PRO A 129 20.68 -4.88 1.51
C PRO A 129 19.65 -5.79 0.79
N PRO A 130 18.74 -6.51 1.48
CA PRO A 130 17.73 -7.32 0.81
C PRO A 130 16.73 -6.49 -0.01
N ILE A 131 16.37 -5.29 0.44
CA ILE A 131 15.34 -4.46 -0.20
C ILE A 131 15.90 -3.37 -1.13
N THR A 132 17.21 -3.16 -1.16
CA THR A 132 17.91 -2.23 -2.08
C THR A 132 18.24 -2.87 -3.45
N PRO A 133 17.98 -2.24 -4.62
CA PRO A 133 17.36 -0.92 -4.82
C PRO A 133 15.86 -0.93 -4.49
N SER A 134 15.42 0.06 -3.73
CA SER A 134 14.03 0.25 -3.34
C SER A 134 13.43 1.45 -4.07
N GLY A 135 12.21 1.33 -4.59
CA GLY A 135 11.47 2.47 -5.12
C GLY A 135 10.79 3.17 -3.96
N THR A 136 11.34 4.28 -3.47
CA THR A 136 10.80 4.95 -2.29
C THR A 136 9.89 6.08 -2.70
N VAL A 137 8.70 6.17 -2.10
CA VAL A 137 7.72 7.24 -2.31
C VAL A 137 7.41 7.88 -0.96
N PHE A 138 7.75 9.16 -0.81
CA PHE A 138 7.45 9.95 0.37
C PHE A 138 6.13 10.72 0.19
N PHE A 139 5.14 10.41 1.02
CA PHE A 139 3.92 11.19 1.18
C PHE A 139 4.11 12.37 2.14
N SER A 140 3.28 13.39 1.98
CA SER A 140 3.23 14.57 2.85
C SER A 140 2.14 14.44 3.92
N GLY A 141 2.38 15.02 5.09
CA GLY A 141 1.47 14.98 6.25
C GLY A 141 1.78 13.86 7.24
N CYS A 142 1.67 14.14 8.53
CA CYS A 142 2.06 13.24 9.62
C CYS A 142 1.13 13.42 10.82
N ASN A 143 0.67 12.32 11.41
CA ASN A 143 -0.09 12.31 12.67
C ASN A 143 0.79 12.49 13.93
N PHE A 144 2.12 12.44 13.80
CA PHE A 144 3.07 12.74 14.86
C PHE A 144 3.66 14.16 14.76
N ARG A 145 4.35 14.57 15.83
CA ARG A 145 4.97 15.89 16.00
C ARG A 145 6.37 15.75 16.64
N CYS A 146 7.18 14.86 16.07
CA CYS A 146 8.50 14.54 16.63
C CYS A 146 9.43 15.76 16.55
N VAL A 147 10.02 16.15 17.68
CA VAL A 147 10.94 17.31 17.76
C VAL A 147 12.25 17.12 16.99
N PHE A 148 12.61 15.87 16.71
CA PHE A 148 13.83 15.45 16.00
C PHE A 148 13.53 14.82 14.63
N CYS A 149 12.39 15.14 14.01
CA CYS A 149 11.99 14.53 12.75
C CYS A 149 12.99 14.89 11.62
N GLN A 150 13.63 13.88 11.02
CA GLN A 150 14.51 14.07 9.85
C GLN A 150 13.74 14.56 8.63
N ASN A 151 12.48 14.13 8.50
CA ASN A 151 11.57 14.49 7.42
C ASN A 151 10.56 15.55 7.86
N TRP A 152 10.98 16.49 8.71
CA TRP A 152 10.10 17.50 9.31
C TRP A 152 9.37 18.32 8.25
N ASP A 153 10.08 18.66 7.18
CA ASP A 153 9.62 19.48 6.06
C ASP A 153 8.43 18.89 5.30
N ILE A 154 8.33 17.56 5.19
CA ILE A 154 7.18 16.87 4.60
C ILE A 154 6.15 16.41 5.65
N SER A 155 6.59 16.22 6.89
CA SER A 155 5.73 15.79 7.99
C SER A 155 4.85 16.92 8.53
N GLN A 156 5.45 18.10 8.67
CA GLN A 156 4.84 19.28 9.30
C GLN A 156 4.38 20.33 8.29
N ARG A 157 4.75 20.19 7.01
CA ARG A 157 4.15 20.96 5.90
C ARG A 157 3.36 20.01 5.00
N PRO A 158 2.10 19.70 5.35
CA PRO A 158 1.29 18.74 4.61
C PRO A 158 0.94 19.19 3.19
N ASP A 159 1.05 20.49 2.91
CA ASP A 159 0.92 21.11 1.59
C ASP A 159 2.17 20.93 0.71
N SER A 160 3.28 20.45 1.27
CA SER A 160 4.48 20.10 0.48
C SER A 160 4.22 18.94 -0.47
N GLY A 161 5.08 18.81 -1.48
CA GLY A 161 4.91 17.83 -2.54
C GLY A 161 3.80 18.19 -3.54
N ARG A 162 3.55 17.27 -4.45
CA ARG A 162 2.59 17.42 -5.54
C ARG A 162 1.34 16.60 -5.24
N GLU A 163 0.16 17.17 -5.48
CA GLU A 163 -1.06 16.36 -5.51
C GLU A 163 -0.92 15.29 -6.60
N THR A 164 -1.19 14.06 -6.22
CA THR A 164 -1.01 12.89 -7.07
C THR A 164 -2.29 12.08 -7.01
N SER A 165 -2.97 12.00 -8.15
CA SER A 165 -4.13 11.14 -8.35
C SER A 165 -3.77 9.65 -8.20
N VAL A 166 -4.79 8.81 -8.10
CA VAL A 166 -4.61 7.36 -7.96
C VAL A 166 -3.95 6.76 -9.21
N GLU A 167 -4.32 7.25 -10.38
CA GLU A 167 -3.76 6.86 -11.68
C GLU A 167 -2.29 7.24 -11.76
N GLU A 168 -1.93 8.45 -11.30
CA GLU A 168 -0.54 8.90 -11.23
C GLU A 168 0.27 8.11 -10.19
N LEU A 169 -0.32 7.69 -9.08
CA LEU A 169 0.33 6.81 -8.11
C LEU A 169 0.62 5.44 -8.73
N ALA A 170 -0.34 4.82 -9.40
CA ALA A 170 -0.15 3.55 -10.09
C ALA A 170 0.96 3.64 -11.15
N ALA A 171 0.92 4.69 -11.98
CA ALA A 171 1.95 4.96 -12.98
C ALA A 171 3.32 5.20 -12.34
N LEU A 172 3.38 5.90 -11.21
CA LEU A 172 4.61 6.12 -10.45
C LEU A 172 5.20 4.81 -9.92
N PHE A 173 4.37 3.92 -9.37
CA PHE A 173 4.81 2.62 -8.85
C PHE A 173 5.38 1.74 -9.97
N GLU A 174 4.70 1.67 -11.11
CA GLU A 174 5.19 0.94 -12.29
C GLU A 174 6.46 1.58 -12.87
N ALA A 175 6.57 2.92 -12.87
CA ALA A 175 7.79 3.59 -13.31
C ALA A 175 9.00 3.27 -12.41
N LEU A 176 8.81 3.20 -11.08
CA LEU A 176 9.87 2.79 -10.16
C LEU A 176 10.29 1.33 -10.38
N ARG A 177 9.32 0.44 -10.59
CA ARG A 177 9.57 -0.96 -10.95
C ARG A 177 10.34 -1.08 -12.27
N GLY A 178 9.92 -0.36 -13.31
CA GLY A 178 10.58 -0.31 -14.62
C GLY A 178 12.01 0.22 -14.57
N ARG A 179 12.34 1.03 -13.55
CA ARG A 179 13.71 1.51 -13.27
C ARG A 179 14.56 0.52 -12.45
N GLY A 180 14.05 -0.69 -12.20
CA GLY A 180 14.78 -1.77 -11.53
C GLY A 180 14.61 -1.81 -10.01
N ALA A 181 13.63 -1.10 -9.45
CA ALA A 181 13.29 -1.24 -8.03
C ALA A 181 12.80 -2.67 -7.72
N ARG A 182 13.29 -3.26 -6.62
CA ARG A 182 12.86 -4.59 -6.16
C ARG A 182 11.50 -4.57 -5.47
N ASN A 183 11.14 -3.42 -4.91
CA ASN A 183 9.92 -3.15 -4.18
C ASN A 183 9.59 -1.66 -4.28
N VAL A 184 8.38 -1.30 -3.87
CA VAL A 184 8.00 0.10 -3.66
C VAL A 184 7.79 0.31 -2.16
N ASN A 185 8.64 1.13 -1.54
CA ASN A 185 8.54 1.51 -0.14
C ASN A 185 7.68 2.77 0.00
N LEU A 186 6.49 2.60 0.56
CA LEU A 186 5.48 3.65 0.71
C LEU A 186 5.63 4.28 2.09
N VAL A 187 6.25 5.46 2.12
CA VAL A 187 6.70 6.14 3.33
C VAL A 187 6.27 7.60 3.34
N GLY A 188 6.76 8.38 4.30
CA GLY A 188 6.65 9.83 4.30
C GLY A 188 5.59 10.36 5.24
N GLY A 189 5.89 11.54 5.80
CA GLY A 189 5.36 12.04 7.05
C GLY A 189 5.10 10.92 8.04
N GLU A 190 3.85 10.45 8.06
CA GLU A 190 3.51 9.10 8.49
C GLU A 190 2.58 8.46 7.43
N PRO A 191 2.76 7.19 7.02
CA PRO A 191 2.07 6.60 5.88
C PRO A 191 0.62 6.16 6.11
N THR A 192 0.18 5.90 7.35
CA THR A 192 -1.21 5.44 7.65
C THR A 192 -2.34 6.37 7.20
N PRO A 193 -2.16 7.68 6.91
CA PRO A 193 -3.18 8.48 6.27
C PRO A 193 -3.45 8.03 4.81
N ASN A 194 -2.52 7.44 4.08
CA ASN A 194 -2.65 7.21 2.64
C ASN A 194 -3.21 5.84 2.14
N PRO A 195 -3.50 4.80 2.97
CA PRO A 195 -3.98 3.50 2.50
C PRO A 195 -5.19 3.52 1.55
N PRO A 196 -6.23 4.37 1.72
CA PRO A 196 -7.38 4.34 0.81
C PRO A 196 -6.99 4.51 -0.65
N TRP A 197 -6.10 5.46 -0.94
CA TRP A 197 -5.65 5.77 -2.29
C TRP A 197 -4.52 4.85 -2.77
N ILE A 198 -3.65 4.39 -1.86
CA ILE A 198 -2.63 3.38 -2.20
C ILE A 198 -3.29 2.08 -2.66
N LEU A 199 -4.30 1.61 -1.92
CA LEU A 199 -5.03 0.39 -2.26
C LEU A 199 -5.80 0.56 -3.57
N GLU A 200 -6.38 1.73 -3.80
CA GLU A 200 -7.05 2.05 -5.06
C GLU A 200 -6.06 2.03 -6.23
N ALA A 201 -4.85 2.56 -6.06
CA ALA A 201 -3.81 2.52 -7.09
C ALA A 201 -3.42 1.08 -7.45
N PHE A 202 -3.36 0.18 -6.46
CA PHE A 202 -3.11 -1.24 -6.70
C PHE A 202 -4.19 -1.94 -7.54
N THR A 203 -5.40 -1.40 -7.65
CA THR A 203 -6.45 -1.97 -8.52
C THR A 203 -6.20 -1.73 -10.00
N LEU A 204 -5.36 -0.73 -10.32
CA LEU A 204 -5.01 -0.28 -11.66
C LEU A 204 -3.72 -0.95 -12.20
N MET A 205 -3.05 -1.75 -11.38
CA MET A 205 -1.79 -2.45 -11.66
C MET A 205 -2.03 -3.95 -11.88
#